data_AF-A0A925CSZ4-F1
#
_entry.id   AF-A0A925CSZ4-F1
#
_cell.length_a   1.000
_cell.length_b   1.000
_cell.length_c   1.000
_cell.angle_alpha   90.00
_cell.angle_beta   90.00
_cell.angle_gamma   90.00
#
_symmetry.space_group_name_H-M   'P 1'
#
loop_
_entity.id
_entity.type
_entity.pdbx_description
1 polymer ?
#
loop_
_entity_poly.entity_id
_entity_poly.type
_entity_poly.pdbx_seq_one_letter_code
_entity_poly.pdbx_strand_id
1 'polypeptide(L)'
;MTTTDERGSPALIECEAAARALYDYLDGRLPMATEASVYWHIETCRNCASHFAFARRVLDLVPSAVPLAGEAHALRARIVESLKVEGYAER
;
A
#
# COMPACT_ATOMS: atom_id res chain seq x y z
N MET A 1 11.98 15.25 25.14
CA MET A 1 13.40 15.27 24.76
C MET A 1 13.49 14.85 23.31
N THR A 2 13.63 15.84 22.44
CA THR A 2 13.73 15.73 20.98
C THR A 2 15.21 15.61 20.60
N THR A 3 15.61 14.53 19.94
CA THR A 3 16.92 14.45 19.27
C THR A 3 16.69 14.37 17.77
N THR A 4 16.84 15.52 17.14
CA THR A 4 17.03 15.69 15.70
C THR A 4 18.48 15.34 15.37
N ASP A 5 18.75 14.46 14.39
CA ASP A 5 20.04 14.39 13.68
C ASP A 5 19.89 15.08 12.33
N GLU A 6 20.75 16.07 12.08
CA GLU A 6 20.80 16.99 10.94
C GLU A 6 21.63 16.46 9.75
N ARG A 7 21.57 15.16 9.49
CA ARG A 7 22.03 14.56 8.23
C ARG A 7 20.84 13.85 7.63
N GLY A 8 20.53 14.13 6.36
CA GLY A 8 19.42 13.54 5.58
C GLY A 8 19.54 12.03 5.35
N SER A 9 19.87 11.27 6.39
CA SER A 9 19.68 9.85 6.51
C SER A 9 18.25 9.66 7.04
N PRO A 10 17.41 8.81 6.43
CA PRO A 10 16.06 8.53 6.91
C PRO A 10 16.16 8.17 8.40
N ALA A 11 15.35 8.80 9.25
CA ALA A 11 15.36 8.52 10.69
C ALA A 11 15.25 7.00 10.87
N LEU A 12 16.29 6.41 11.48
CA LEU A 12 16.38 4.97 11.74
C LEU A 12 15.27 4.64 12.73
N ILE A 13 14.13 4.20 12.21
CA ILE A 13 13.04 3.71 13.05
C ILE A 13 13.37 2.29 13.52
N GLU A 14 12.96 1.97 14.74
CA GLU A 14 13.11 0.63 15.32
C GLU A 14 12.10 -0.35 14.71
N CYS A 15 12.41 -1.65 14.78
CA CYS A 15 11.54 -2.72 14.26
C CYS A 15 10.10 -2.62 14.76
N GLU A 16 9.90 -2.26 16.03
CA GLU A 16 8.56 -2.10 16.62
C GLU A 16 7.78 -0.94 15.98
N ALA A 17 8.45 0.19 15.74
CA ALA A 17 7.84 1.34 15.08
C ALA A 17 7.51 1.01 13.61
N ALA A 18 8.41 0.32 12.91
CA ALA A 18 8.17 -0.16 11.54
C ALA A 18 6.99 -1.14 11.49
N ALA A 19 6.89 -2.07 12.44
CA ALA A 19 5.80 -3.03 12.52
C ALA A 19 4.44 -2.37 12.78
N ARG A 20 4.39 -1.35 13.65
CA ARG A 20 3.17 -0.58 13.91
C ARG A 20 2.71 0.20 12.68
N ALA A 21 3.65 0.74 11.90
CA ALA A 21 3.38 1.52 10.70
C ALA A 21 3.13 0.67 9.44
N LEU A 22 3.31 -0.66 9.52
CA LEU A 22 3.33 -1.55 8.36
C LEU A 22 2.07 -1.49 7.50
N TYR A 23 0.89 -1.53 8.10
CA TYR A 23 -0.36 -1.53 7.34
C TYR A 23 -0.69 -0.15 6.76
N ASP A 24 -0.44 0.92 7.52
CA ASP A 24 -0.59 2.28 6.99
C ASP A 24 0.39 2.54 5.84
N TYR A 25 1.59 1.95 5.89
CA TYR A 25 2.56 1.95 4.78
C TYR A 25 2.01 1.20 3.56
N LEU A 26 1.49 -0.02 3.75
CA LEU A 26 0.89 -0.83 2.68
C LEU A 26 -0.31 -0.16 2.02
N ASP A 27 -1.09 0.59 2.80
CA ASP A 27 -2.26 1.34 2.34
C ASP A 27 -1.92 2.70 1.71
N GLY A 28 -0.64 3.13 1.75
CA GLY A 28 -0.22 4.46 1.28
C GLY A 28 -0.78 5.61 2.13
N ARG A 29 -1.05 5.38 3.42
CA ARG A 29 -1.65 6.35 4.35
C ARG A 29 -0.63 7.07 5.24
N LEU A 30 0.66 6.76 5.11
CA LEU A 30 1.71 7.42 5.88
C LEU A 30 2.08 8.78 5.29
N PRO A 31 2.45 9.77 6.13
CA PRO A 31 3.14 10.96 5.67
C PRO A 31 4.47 10.59 4.98
N MET A 32 4.85 11.32 3.93
CA MET A 32 6.04 11.03 3.12
C MET A 32 7.33 10.78 3.92
N ALA A 33 7.55 11.56 5.00
CA ALA A 33 8.73 11.40 5.85
C ALA A 33 8.74 10.05 6.58
N THR A 34 7.59 9.61 7.09
CA THR A 34 7.43 8.33 7.79
C THR A 34 7.49 7.17 6.80
N GLU A 35 6.88 7.32 5.63
CA GLU A 35 6.93 6.34 4.55
C GLU A 35 8.37 6.03 4.14
N ALA A 36 9.19 7.07 3.93
CA ALA A 36 10.61 6.90 3.60
C ALA A 36 11.38 6.13 4.69
N SER A 37 11.15 6.43 5.98
CA SER A 37 11.77 5.70 7.09
C SER A 37 11.35 4.23 7.14
N VAL A 38 10.07 3.93 6.91
CA VAL A 38 9.56 2.54 6.87
C VAL A 38 10.14 1.78 5.68
N TYR A 39 10.15 2.40 4.50
CA TYR A 39 10.76 1.84 3.29
C TYR A 39 12.22 1.44 3.54
N TRP A 40 13.03 2.37 4.04
CA TRP A 40 14.45 2.11 4.32
C TRP A 40 14.68 1.01 5.37
N HIS A 41 13.84 0.95 6.40
CA HIS A 41 13.92 -0.11 7.40
C HIS A 41 13.58 -1.49 6.80
N ILE A 42 12.56 -1.58 5.94
CA ILE A 42 12.18 -2.82 5.26
C ILE A 42 13.33 -3.32 4.36
N GLU A 43 14.00 -2.42 3.63
CA GLU A 43 15.11 -2.77 2.74
C GLU A 43 16.37 -3.27 3.48
N THR A 44 16.57 -2.83 4.73
CA THR A 44 17.80 -3.12 5.49
C THR A 44 17.62 -4.17 6.60
N CYS A 45 16.40 -4.38 7.09
CA CYS A 45 16.09 -5.34 8.15
C CYS A 45 15.42 -6.60 7.60
N ARG A 46 16.16 -7.71 7.58
CA ARG A 46 15.66 -9.02 7.12
C ARG A 46 14.37 -9.47 7.81
N ASN A 47 14.22 -9.20 9.11
CA ASN A 47 13.03 -9.60 9.86
C ASN A 47 11.79 -8.84 9.34
N CYS A 48 11.90 -7.51 9.27
CA CYS A 48 10.81 -6.65 8.76
C CYS A 48 10.51 -6.91 7.27
N ALA A 49 11.52 -7.20 6.44
CA ALA A 49 11.33 -7.63 5.07
C ALA A 49 10.43 -8.87 4.96
N SER A 50 10.63 -9.86 5.83
CA SER A 50 9.82 -11.09 5.81
C SER A 50 8.36 -10.84 6.22
N HIS A 51 8.13 -9.99 7.22
CA HIS A 51 6.79 -9.57 7.64
C HIS A 51 6.07 -8.77 6.53
N PHE A 52 6.77 -7.85 5.88
CA PHE A 52 6.23 -7.08 4.76
C PHE A 52 5.85 -7.99 3.58
N ALA A 53 6.74 -8.89 3.18
CA ALA A 53 6.50 -9.82 2.08
C ALA A 53 5.33 -10.79 2.38
N PHE A 54 5.13 -11.16 3.64
CA PHE A 54 3.95 -11.92 4.05
C PHE A 54 2.68 -11.08 3.94
N ALA A 55 2.65 -9.89 4.54
CA ALA A 55 1.48 -9.02 4.54
C ALA A 55 1.05 -8.63 3.12
N ARG A 56 2.00 -8.27 2.24
CA ARG A 56 1.72 -7.99 0.83
C ARG A 56 1.07 -9.18 0.13
N ARG A 57 1.62 -10.39 0.30
CA ARG A 57 1.03 -11.61 -0.29
C ARG A 57 -0.39 -11.88 0.18
N VAL A 58 -0.67 -11.65 1.47
CA VAL A 58 -2.04 -11.77 1.99
C VAL A 58 -2.96 -10.77 1.30
N LEU A 59 -2.57 -9.51 1.20
CA LEU A 59 -3.35 -8.46 0.54
C LEU A 59 -3.59 -8.76 -0.95
N ASP A 60 -2.60 -9.31 -1.65
CA ASP A 60 -2.72 -9.69 -3.06
C ASP A 60 -3.73 -10.84 -3.27
N LEU A 61 -3.94 -11.69 -2.25
CA LEU A 61 -4.91 -12.79 -2.30
C LEU A 61 -6.34 -12.33 -1.96
N VAL A 62 -6.53 -11.26 -1.19
CA VAL A 62 -7.86 -10.79 -0.76
C VAL A 62 -8.82 -10.60 -1.96
N PRO A 63 -8.44 -9.92 -3.06
CA PRO A 63 -9.34 -9.75 -4.21
C PRO A 63 -9.85 -11.07 -4.80
N SER A 64 -9.05 -12.14 -4.77
CA SER A 64 -9.43 -13.46 -5.29
C SER A 64 -10.43 -14.21 -4.40
N ALA A 65 -10.46 -13.87 -3.10
CA ALA A 65 -11.37 -14.44 -2.12
C ALA A 65 -12.71 -13.71 -2.05
N VAL A 66 -12.79 -12.48 -2.58
CA VAL A 66 -14.04 -11.74 -2.71
C VAL A 66 -14.81 -12.34 -3.88
N PRO A 67 -16.02 -12.90 -3.66
CA PRO A 67 -16.86 -13.30 -4.78
C PRO A 67 -17.07 -12.08 -5.66
N LEU A 68 -16.72 -12.17 -6.95
CA LEU A 68 -17.16 -11.21 -7.95
C LEU A 68 -18.68 -11.28 -7.98
N ALA A 69 -19.34 -10.47 -7.14
CA ALA A 69 -20.78 -10.37 -7.12
C ALA A 69 -21.20 -9.96 -8.53
N GLY A 70 -22.11 -10.73 -9.15
CA GLY A 70 -22.57 -10.44 -10.52
C GLY A 70 -23.06 -9.00 -10.72
N GLU A 71 -23.46 -8.34 -9.63
CA GLU A 71 -23.80 -6.92 -9.57
C GLU A 71 -22.66 -5.99 -9.99
N ALA A 72 -21.39 -6.32 -9.66
CA ALA A 72 -20.23 -5.53 -10.07
C ALA A 72 -20.02 -5.55 -11.58
N HIS A 73 -20.30 -6.69 -12.24
CA HIS A 73 -20.22 -6.80 -13.69
C HIS A 73 -21.32 -5.99 -14.39
N ALA A 74 -22.55 -6.04 -13.86
CA ALA A 74 -23.66 -5.23 -14.36
C ALA A 74 -23.39 -3.72 -14.19
N LEU A 75 -22.84 -3.31 -13.05
CA LEU A 75 -22.43 -1.92 -12.82
C LEU A 75 -21.32 -1.49 -13.79
N ARG A 76 -20.27 -2.30 -13.98
CA ARG A 76 -19.19 -2.02 -14.94
C ARG A 76 -19.74 -1.83 -16.35
N ALA A 77 -20.65 -2.70 -16.79
CA ALA A 77 -21.26 -2.59 -18.11
C ALA A 77 -21.99 -1.25 -18.31
N ARG A 78 -22.75 -0.80 -17.31
CA ARG A 78 -23.42 0.51 -17.36
C ARG A 78 -22.44 1.67 -17.41
N ILE A 79 -21.38 1.63 -16.60
CA ILE A 79 -20.35 2.69 -16.59
C ILE A 79 -19.67 2.78 -17.95
N VAL A 80 -19.24 1.65 -18.52
CA VAL A 80 -18.59 1.62 -19.84
C VAL A 80 -19.53 2.15 -20.93
N GLU A 81 -20.81 1.79 -20.88
CA GLU A 81 -21.81 2.30 -21.83
C GLU A 81 -21.96 3.82 -21.72
N SER A 82 -22.09 4.35 -20.49
CA SER A 82 -22.14 5.80 -20.26
C SER A 82 -20.87 6.49 -20.77
N LEU A 83 -19.69 5.92 -20.56
CA LEU A 83 -18.44 6.48 -21.06
C LEU A 83 -18.36 6.48 -22.59
N LYS A 84 -18.86 5.43 -23.26
CA LYS A 84 -18.90 5.37 -24.73
C LYS A 84 -19.78 6.46 -25.34
N VAL A 85 -20.93 6.75 -24.70
CA VAL A 85 -21.79 7.89 -25.09
C VAL A 85 -21.02 9.21 -25.04
N GLU A 86 -20.15 9.38 -24.05
CA GLU A 86 -19.27 10.55 -23.88
C GLU A 86 -18.00 10.52 -24.77
N GLY A 87 -17.88 9.55 -25.67
CA GLY A 87 -16.77 9.46 -26.63
C GLY A 87 -15.55 8.66 -26.16
N TYR A 88 -15.66 7.87 -25.09
CA TYR A 88 -14.63 6.91 -24.72
C TYR A 88 -14.52 5.78 -25.75
N ALA A 89 -13.32 5.57 -26.29
CA ALA A 89 -12.98 4.42 -27.12
C ALA A 89 -11.97 3.54 -26.36
N GLU A 90 -12.38 2.30 -26.06
CA GLU A 90 -11.51 1.28 -25.48
C GLU A 90 -10.38 0.99 -26.50
N ARG A 91 -9.12 1.24 -26.11
CA ARG A 91 -7.93 1.01 -26.95
C ARG A 91 -7.42 -0.41 -26.80
#